data_AF-A0A2J8A6Q5-F1
#
_entry.id   AF-A0A2J8A6Q5-F1
#
_cell.length_a   1.000
_cell.length_b   1.000
_cell.length_c   1.000
_cell.angle_alpha   90.00
_cell.angle_beta   90.00
_cell.angle_gamma   90.00
#
_symmetry.space_group_name_H-M   'P 1'
#
loop_
_entity.id
_entity.type
_entity.pdbx_description
1 polymer ?
#
loop_
_entity_poly.entity_id
_entity_poly.type
_entity_poly.pdbx_seq_one_letter_code
_entity_poly.pdbx_strand_id
1 'polypeptide(L)'
;MPSGFNSWPIDRTEEMIRFHVTAANHQLQQTYYAFAAALITNRTLVMPRFQCYCSKNWYQTQACRINHEQASTFPFVCALSHVMRVKKLQQGFSLPANTEYSGHRVFVREYSFLDNPKVPGELKHSYLEVVPSALPRLPGLTPNQLVLSLDNMTAGGSHPQGRRLTVAAPLADWELRAVLAPYADVRIIHFPQPGRTLSGFAKRETAVQYDEEIQKRVTYWCCRTPPEMKAWNLSEALQLVALPPDRHQHLPKIGPRASYMHQQPPMAQLVRPKS
;
A
#
# COMPACT_ATOMS: atom_id res chain seq x y z
N MET A 1 -8.19 -2.48 15.75
CA MET A 1 -7.16 -2.39 16.80
C MET A 1 -7.66 -3.12 18.04
N PRO A 2 -6.83 -3.91 18.73
CA PRO A 2 -7.24 -4.58 19.96
C PRO A 2 -7.74 -3.61 21.04
N SER A 3 -8.63 -4.07 21.92
CA SER A 3 -9.10 -3.27 23.05
C SER A 3 -7.93 -2.93 24.01
N GLY A 4 -7.91 -1.70 24.52
CA GLY A 4 -6.88 -1.23 25.43
C GLY A 4 -5.49 -1.06 24.82
N PHE A 5 -5.32 -1.13 23.49
CA PHE A 5 -4.00 -1.11 22.85
C PHE A 5 -3.11 0.07 23.27
N ASN A 6 -3.71 1.25 23.52
CA ASN A 6 -2.98 2.44 23.97
C ASN A 6 -2.43 2.34 25.41
N SER A 7 -2.97 1.44 26.23
CA SER A 7 -2.61 1.21 27.62
C SER A 7 -1.90 -0.13 27.84
N TRP A 8 -1.48 -0.81 26.76
CA TRP A 8 -0.75 -2.07 26.89
C TRP A 8 0.63 -1.84 27.53
N PRO A 9 1.04 -2.72 28.46
CA PRO A 9 2.34 -2.63 29.12
C PRO A 9 3.51 -2.99 28.18
N ILE A 10 4.72 -2.66 28.62
CA ILE A 10 5.98 -2.86 27.88
C ILE A 10 6.20 -4.34 27.53
N ASP A 11 5.77 -5.26 28.39
CA ASP A 11 5.98 -6.69 28.19
C ASP A 11 5.11 -7.28 27.05
N ARG A 12 4.20 -6.47 26.49
CA ARG A 12 3.41 -6.76 25.27
C ARG A 12 3.92 -6.06 24.01
N THR A 13 5.12 -5.46 24.04
CA THR A 13 5.70 -4.72 22.90
C THR A 13 5.68 -5.52 21.61
N GLU A 14 6.07 -6.79 21.64
CA GLU A 14 6.10 -7.62 20.43
C GLU A 14 4.71 -7.90 19.84
N GLU A 15 3.68 -8.06 20.66
CA GLU A 15 2.30 -8.17 20.18
C GLU A 15 1.87 -6.89 19.45
N MET A 16 2.26 -5.72 19.98
CA MET A 16 1.99 -4.44 19.35
C MET A 16 2.75 -4.28 18.03
N ILE A 17 4.04 -4.68 17.99
CA ILE A 17 4.86 -4.68 16.77
C ILE A 17 4.21 -5.58 15.70
N ARG A 18 3.78 -6.79 16.07
CA ARG A 18 3.10 -7.70 15.14
C ARG A 18 1.83 -7.10 14.59
N PHE A 19 0.99 -6.53 15.44
CA PHE A 19 -0.22 -5.84 14.99
C PHE A 19 0.10 -4.70 14.03
N HIS A 20 1.09 -3.85 14.38
CA HIS A 20 1.50 -2.73 13.55
C HIS A 20 2.03 -3.15 12.19
N VAL A 21 2.95 -4.12 12.13
CA VAL A 21 3.55 -4.57 10.88
C VAL A 21 2.51 -5.26 9.99
N THR A 22 1.61 -6.05 10.56
CA THR A 22 0.48 -6.63 9.81
C THR A 22 -0.42 -5.54 9.24
N ALA A 23 -0.79 -4.54 10.04
CA ALA A 23 -1.61 -3.41 9.58
C ALA A 23 -0.88 -2.54 8.53
N ALA A 24 0.43 -2.34 8.67
CA ALA A 24 1.24 -1.60 7.71
C ALA A 24 1.34 -2.36 6.38
N ASN A 25 1.58 -3.68 6.41
CA ASN A 25 1.61 -4.52 5.22
C ASN A 25 0.28 -4.50 4.48
N HIS A 26 -0.85 -4.61 5.19
CA HIS A 26 -2.18 -4.52 4.55
C HIS A 26 -2.37 -3.20 3.79
N GLN A 27 -1.96 -2.07 4.36
CA GLN A 27 -2.04 -0.76 3.69
C GLN A 27 -1.06 -0.64 2.52
N LEU A 28 0.15 -1.19 2.64
CA LEU A 28 1.13 -1.26 1.56
C LEU A 28 0.65 -2.15 0.41
N GLN A 29 -0.09 -3.22 0.70
CA GLN A 29 -0.71 -4.10 -0.30
C GLN A 29 -1.82 -3.41 -1.08
N GLN A 30 -2.63 -2.55 -0.46
CA GLN A 30 -3.53 -1.68 -1.22
C GLN A 30 -2.75 -0.67 -2.09
N THR A 31 -1.63 -0.17 -1.56
CA THR A 31 -0.77 0.81 -2.24
C THR A 31 -0.04 0.19 -3.43
N TYR A 32 0.29 -1.10 -3.40
CA TYR A 32 0.81 -1.86 -4.53
C TYR A 32 -0.07 -1.66 -5.77
N TYR A 33 -1.36 -1.93 -5.68
CA TYR A 33 -2.26 -1.74 -6.82
C TYR A 33 -2.38 -0.27 -7.25
N ALA A 34 -2.27 0.67 -6.32
CA ALA A 34 -2.26 2.09 -6.66
C ALA A 34 -1.01 2.50 -7.46
N PHE A 35 0.18 1.99 -7.11
CA PHE A 35 1.39 2.18 -7.93
C PHE A 35 1.28 1.49 -9.29
N ALA A 36 0.69 0.31 -9.35
CA ALA A 36 0.44 -0.37 -10.62
C ALA A 36 -0.47 0.48 -11.52
N ALA A 37 -1.61 0.96 -11.00
CA ALA A 37 -2.52 1.84 -11.73
C ALA A 37 -1.82 3.11 -12.24
N ALA A 38 -1.03 3.76 -11.37
CA ALA A 38 -0.28 4.95 -11.71
C ALA A 38 0.79 4.68 -12.78
N LEU A 39 1.49 3.55 -12.70
CA LEU A 39 2.47 3.15 -13.72
C LEU A 39 1.77 2.88 -15.05
N ILE A 40 0.69 2.10 -15.06
CA ILE A 40 -0.06 1.72 -16.27
C ILE A 40 -0.59 2.96 -17.00
N THR A 41 -1.04 3.97 -16.24
CA THR A 41 -1.60 5.21 -16.77
C THR A 41 -0.58 6.35 -16.92
N ASN A 42 0.69 6.13 -16.56
CA ASN A 42 1.76 7.12 -16.49
C ASN A 42 1.37 8.40 -15.72
N ARG A 43 0.73 8.24 -14.56
CA ARG A 43 0.23 9.33 -13.72
C ARG A 43 1.01 9.46 -12.42
N THR A 44 0.95 10.66 -11.85
CA THR A 44 1.40 10.89 -10.46
C THR A 44 0.43 10.23 -9.50
N LEU A 45 0.95 9.51 -8.51
CA LEU A 45 0.15 8.87 -7.46
C LEU A 45 -0.03 9.84 -6.28
N VAL A 46 -1.28 10.14 -5.93
CA VAL A 46 -1.59 10.72 -4.61
C VAL A 46 -1.62 9.55 -3.62
N MET A 47 -0.71 9.56 -2.65
CA MET A 47 -0.54 8.45 -1.70
C MET A 47 -1.77 8.32 -0.79
N PRO A 48 -2.15 7.10 -0.36
CA PRO A 48 -3.18 6.96 0.65
C PRO A 48 -2.70 7.47 2.01
N ARG A 49 -3.66 7.77 2.89
CA ARG A 49 -3.37 8.10 4.29
C ARG A 49 -3.03 6.82 5.05
N PHE A 50 -1.77 6.67 5.46
CA PHE A 50 -1.34 5.54 6.26
C PHE A 50 -1.62 5.76 7.76
N GLN A 51 -1.98 4.70 8.45
CA GLN A 51 -2.17 4.65 9.90
C GLN A 51 -1.08 3.81 10.56
N CYS A 52 -0.49 4.37 11.61
CA CYS A 52 0.58 3.76 12.39
C CYS A 52 0.06 3.43 13.79
N TYR A 53 0.45 2.25 14.24
CA TYR A 53 0.13 1.71 15.57
C TYR A 53 1.38 1.58 16.44
N CYS A 54 2.53 1.96 15.89
CA CYS A 54 3.79 2.09 16.60
C CYS A 54 4.55 3.29 16.05
N SER A 55 5.27 3.98 16.92
CA SER A 55 6.19 5.05 16.55
C SER A 55 7.47 4.46 15.98
N LYS A 56 7.89 4.87 14.78
CA LYS A 56 9.12 4.36 14.19
C LYS A 56 10.33 5.13 14.72
N ASN A 57 11.40 4.42 15.04
CA ASN A 57 12.67 5.00 15.43
C ASN A 57 13.86 4.20 14.89
N TRP A 58 15.08 4.69 15.11
CA TRP A 58 16.34 4.05 14.74
C TRP A 58 16.80 2.99 15.76
N TYR A 59 16.08 2.84 16.87
CA TYR A 59 16.30 1.84 17.92
C TYR A 59 14.96 1.26 18.37
N GLN A 60 15.01 0.30 19.30
CA GLN A 60 13.83 -0.38 19.81
C GLN A 60 12.78 0.58 20.41
N THR A 61 11.52 0.20 20.26
CA THR A 61 10.40 0.89 20.91
C THR A 61 9.96 0.11 22.13
N GLN A 62 9.31 0.77 23.08
CA GLN A 62 8.75 0.13 24.27
C GLN A 62 7.25 0.41 24.30
N ALA A 63 6.43 -0.63 24.36
CA ALA A 63 4.99 -0.54 24.11
C ALA A 63 4.69 0.27 22.82
N CYS A 64 5.51 0.06 21.79
CA CYS A 64 5.42 0.77 20.51
C CYS A 64 5.60 2.30 20.57
N ARG A 65 6.20 2.80 21.65
CA ARG A 65 6.48 4.21 21.91
C ARG A 65 7.98 4.48 21.94
N ILE A 66 8.35 5.72 21.69
CA ILE A 66 9.74 6.19 21.83
C ILE A 66 9.91 6.68 23.27
N ASN A 67 10.89 6.13 23.99
CA ASN A 67 11.19 6.52 25.38
C ASN A 67 9.95 6.53 26.31
N HIS A 68 9.07 5.55 26.15
CA HIS A 68 7.81 5.42 26.92
C HIS A 68 6.88 6.66 26.88
N GLU A 69 6.96 7.51 25.85
CA GLU A 69 6.07 8.67 25.76
C GLU A 69 4.59 8.26 25.69
N GLN A 70 3.73 8.92 26.47
CA GLN A 70 2.30 8.60 26.54
C GLN A 70 1.40 9.65 25.86
N ALA A 71 1.98 10.67 25.23
CA ALA A 71 1.22 11.74 24.60
C ALA A 71 0.58 11.27 23.29
N SER A 72 1.24 10.38 22.54
CA SER A 72 0.67 9.85 21.29
C SER A 72 -0.43 8.83 21.57
N THR A 73 -1.52 8.91 20.83
CA THR A 73 -2.57 7.89 20.81
C THR A 73 -2.59 7.17 19.47
N PHE A 74 -2.57 5.85 19.50
CA PHE A 74 -2.70 4.99 18.33
C PHE A 74 -4.18 4.78 17.94
N PRO A 75 -4.51 4.69 16.64
CA PRO A 75 -3.61 4.98 15.52
C PRO A 75 -3.37 6.48 15.34
N PHE A 76 -2.19 6.84 14.86
CA PHE A 76 -1.90 8.17 14.32
C PHE A 76 -1.58 8.08 12.83
N VAL A 77 -1.58 9.21 12.13
CA VAL A 77 -1.21 9.25 10.69
C VAL A 77 0.28 9.01 10.53
N CYS A 78 0.67 7.96 9.82
CA CYS A 78 2.08 7.70 9.56
C CYS A 78 2.69 8.80 8.70
N ALA A 79 3.88 9.25 9.07
CA ALA A 79 4.77 9.85 8.09
C ALA A 79 5.10 8.81 6.99
N LEU A 80 5.18 9.23 5.72
CA LEU A 80 5.44 8.30 4.62
C LEU A 80 6.79 7.56 4.78
N SER A 81 7.78 8.20 5.40
CA SER A 81 9.09 7.60 5.76
C SER A 81 9.00 6.44 6.75
N HIS A 82 7.87 6.29 7.45
CA HIS A 82 7.67 5.18 8.38
C HIS A 82 7.41 3.87 7.65
N VAL A 83 6.78 3.92 6.47
CA VAL A 83 6.36 2.75 5.70
C VAL A 83 7.10 2.60 4.36
N MET A 84 7.63 3.69 3.81
CA MET A 84 8.31 3.69 2.51
C MET A 84 9.63 4.48 2.52
N ARG A 85 10.52 4.16 1.58
CA ARG A 85 11.82 4.82 1.38
C ARG A 85 11.63 6.09 0.55
N VAL A 86 11.24 7.18 1.21
CA VAL A 86 10.88 8.46 0.56
C VAL A 86 11.96 8.98 -0.39
N LYS A 87 13.25 8.87 -0.03
CA LYS A 87 14.36 9.29 -0.92
C LYS A 87 14.34 8.57 -2.28
N LYS A 88 13.96 7.29 -2.31
CA LYS A 88 13.81 6.53 -3.57
C LYS A 88 12.54 6.96 -4.32
N LEU A 89 11.45 7.21 -3.61
CA LEU A 89 10.20 7.67 -4.22
C LEU A 89 10.32 9.05 -4.86
N GLN A 90 11.11 9.96 -4.27
CA GLN A 90 11.38 11.29 -4.82
C GLN A 90 12.08 11.24 -6.19
N GLN A 91 12.84 10.18 -6.48
CA GLN A 91 13.49 9.97 -7.79
C GLN A 91 12.50 9.52 -8.88
N GLY A 92 11.27 9.15 -8.48
CA GLY A 92 10.27 8.52 -9.33
C GLY A 92 10.37 7.00 -9.31
N PHE A 93 9.22 6.34 -9.38
CA PHE A 93 9.11 4.90 -9.55
C PHE A 93 8.98 4.56 -11.04
N SER A 94 9.85 3.69 -11.53
CA SER A 94 9.85 3.21 -12.92
C SER A 94 10.29 1.75 -12.96
N LEU A 95 9.93 1.05 -14.02
CA LEU A 95 10.48 -0.26 -14.34
C LEU A 95 11.72 -0.11 -15.25
N PRO A 96 12.57 -1.14 -15.37
CA PRO A 96 13.64 -1.18 -16.34
C PRO A 96 13.11 -1.12 -17.79
N ALA A 97 13.98 -0.73 -18.71
CA ALA A 97 13.64 -0.41 -20.11
C ALA A 97 13.27 -1.64 -20.98
N ASN A 98 13.13 -2.82 -20.39
CA ASN A 98 12.76 -4.09 -21.04
C ASN A 98 11.28 -4.47 -20.83
N THR A 99 10.45 -3.54 -20.37
CA THR A 99 9.01 -3.73 -20.14
C THR A 99 8.17 -2.82 -21.05
N GLU A 100 6.88 -3.08 -21.19
CA GLU A 100 5.94 -2.24 -21.95
C GLU A 100 5.76 -0.84 -21.37
N TYR A 101 6.22 -0.63 -20.13
CA TYR A 101 6.16 0.63 -19.40
C TYR A 101 7.51 1.35 -19.41
N SER A 102 8.40 0.98 -20.35
CA SER A 102 9.65 1.70 -20.59
C SER A 102 9.35 3.20 -20.82
N GLY A 103 10.05 4.06 -20.08
CA GLY A 103 9.85 5.51 -20.11
C GLY A 103 8.75 6.04 -19.16
N HIS A 104 7.87 5.19 -18.61
CA HIS A 104 6.92 5.63 -17.59
C HIS A 104 7.64 5.92 -16.27
N ARG A 105 7.20 6.98 -15.59
CA ARG A 105 7.74 7.37 -14.28
C ARG A 105 6.64 7.91 -13.37
N VAL A 106 6.39 7.19 -12.28
CA VAL A 106 5.39 7.54 -11.28
C VAL A 106 6.04 8.41 -10.20
N PHE A 107 5.62 9.67 -10.13
CA PHE A 107 5.89 10.53 -8.98
C PHE A 107 4.81 10.37 -7.92
N VAL A 108 5.10 10.82 -6.70
CA VAL A 108 4.16 10.75 -5.58
C VAL A 108 3.82 12.12 -5.01
N ARG A 109 2.59 12.28 -4.53
CA ARG A 109 2.12 13.39 -3.69
C ARG A 109 1.57 12.86 -2.37
N GLU A 110 1.60 13.68 -1.33
CA GLU A 110 1.04 13.30 -0.03
C GLU A 110 -0.49 13.15 -0.08
N TYR A 111 -1.05 12.43 0.89
CA TYR A 111 -2.48 12.08 0.92
C TYR A 111 -3.42 13.28 0.94
N SER A 112 -3.01 14.38 1.56
CA SER A 112 -3.78 15.62 1.66
C SER A 112 -3.55 16.58 0.49
N PHE A 113 -2.85 16.15 -0.57
CA PHE A 113 -2.52 17.01 -1.70
C PHE A 113 -3.77 17.66 -2.30
N LEU A 114 -4.83 16.88 -2.52
CA LEU A 114 -6.08 17.38 -3.11
C LEU A 114 -6.90 18.26 -2.16
N ASP A 115 -6.65 18.17 -0.85
CA ASP A 115 -7.29 19.03 0.17
C ASP A 115 -6.66 20.43 0.20
N ASN A 116 -5.45 20.59 -0.34
CA ASN A 116 -4.74 21.87 -0.34
C ASN A 116 -5.56 22.92 -1.13
N PRO A 117 -5.86 24.09 -0.54
CA PRO A 117 -6.63 25.15 -1.22
C PRO A 117 -5.91 25.73 -2.43
N LYS A 118 -4.59 25.56 -2.54
CA LYS A 118 -3.78 26.01 -3.68
C LYS A 118 -3.84 25.06 -4.89
N VAL A 119 -4.41 23.87 -4.75
CA VAL A 119 -4.63 22.99 -5.91
C VAL A 119 -5.75 23.60 -6.77
N PRO A 120 -5.53 23.85 -8.07
CA PRO A 120 -6.52 24.49 -8.94
C PRO A 120 -7.86 23.76 -8.91
N GLY A 121 -8.96 24.53 -8.84
CA GLY A 121 -10.31 23.99 -8.83
C GLY A 121 -10.59 23.13 -10.05
N GLU A 122 -10.12 23.53 -11.24
CA GLU A 122 -10.27 22.76 -12.49
C GLU A 122 -9.75 21.32 -12.37
N LEU A 123 -8.66 21.12 -11.61
CA LEU A 123 -8.11 19.79 -11.36
C LEU A 123 -9.05 18.97 -10.46
N LYS A 124 -9.64 19.58 -9.44
CA LYS A 124 -10.55 18.92 -8.48
C LYS A 124 -11.90 18.53 -9.10
N HIS A 125 -12.40 19.32 -10.06
CA HIS A 125 -13.66 19.03 -10.76
C HIS A 125 -13.51 18.03 -11.91
N SER A 126 -12.28 17.76 -12.35
CA SER A 126 -12.00 16.73 -13.37
C SER A 126 -11.72 15.38 -12.69
N TYR A 127 -12.79 14.69 -12.31
CA TYR A 127 -12.75 13.50 -11.47
C TYR A 127 -13.50 12.31 -12.08
N LEU A 128 -12.83 11.16 -12.12
CA LEU A 128 -13.40 9.86 -12.50
C LEU A 128 -13.13 8.84 -11.40
N GLU A 129 -14.19 8.29 -10.82
CA GLU A 129 -14.09 7.16 -9.91
C GLU A 129 -14.26 5.85 -10.68
N VAL A 130 -13.35 4.89 -10.51
CA VAL A 130 -13.41 3.58 -11.18
C VAL A 130 -13.66 2.49 -10.15
N VAL A 131 -14.85 1.91 -10.19
CA VAL A 131 -15.30 0.91 -9.22
C VAL A 131 -15.45 -0.47 -9.87
N PRO A 132 -15.06 -1.56 -9.18
CA PRO A 132 -15.35 -2.90 -9.63
C PRO A 132 -16.85 -3.20 -9.45
N SER A 133 -17.42 -3.95 -10.39
CA SER A 133 -18.78 -4.52 -10.24
C SER A 133 -18.92 -5.31 -8.93
N ALA A 134 -20.12 -5.31 -8.38
CA ALA A 134 -20.48 -6.21 -7.28
C ALA A 134 -20.57 -7.68 -7.76
N LEU A 135 -20.91 -7.89 -9.03
CA LEU A 135 -21.04 -9.21 -9.63
C LEU A 135 -19.71 -9.71 -10.17
N PRO A 136 -19.46 -11.04 -10.15
CA PRO A 136 -18.29 -11.63 -10.79
C PRO A 136 -18.23 -11.29 -12.28
N ARG A 137 -17.02 -11.06 -12.79
CA ARG A 137 -16.77 -10.83 -14.21
C ARG A 137 -17.12 -12.07 -15.03
N LEU A 138 -17.90 -11.87 -16.10
CA LEU A 138 -18.17 -12.90 -17.09
C LEU A 138 -16.92 -13.16 -17.96
N PRO A 139 -16.66 -14.42 -18.36
CA PRO A 139 -15.56 -14.74 -19.26
C PRO A 139 -15.81 -14.21 -20.68
N GLY A 140 -14.74 -13.98 -21.44
CA GLY A 140 -14.82 -13.66 -22.88
C GLY A 140 -15.27 -12.24 -23.23
N LEU A 141 -15.38 -11.33 -22.25
CA LEU A 141 -15.70 -9.93 -22.52
C LEU A 141 -14.58 -9.24 -23.31
N THR A 142 -14.95 -8.54 -24.37
CA THR A 142 -14.08 -7.63 -25.11
C THR A 142 -13.89 -6.31 -24.35
N PRO A 143 -12.85 -5.50 -24.64
CA PRO A 143 -12.61 -4.23 -23.94
C PRO A 143 -13.81 -3.28 -23.89
N ASN A 144 -14.59 -3.20 -24.97
CA ASN A 144 -15.78 -2.34 -25.04
C ASN A 144 -16.93 -2.83 -24.15
N GLN A 145 -16.89 -4.08 -23.69
CA GLN A 145 -17.87 -4.68 -22.79
C GLN A 145 -17.40 -4.68 -21.33
N LEU A 146 -16.19 -4.18 -21.05
CA LEU A 146 -15.67 -4.08 -19.68
C LEU A 146 -16.23 -2.89 -18.91
N VAL A 147 -16.77 -1.89 -19.60
CA VAL A 147 -17.51 -0.79 -19.00
C VAL A 147 -18.99 -1.20 -18.87
N LEU A 148 -19.47 -1.30 -17.64
CA LEU A 148 -20.84 -1.74 -17.34
C LEU A 148 -21.80 -0.56 -17.15
N SER A 149 -21.34 0.52 -16.52
CA SER A 149 -22.11 1.76 -16.37
C SER A 149 -21.20 2.97 -16.29
N LEU A 150 -21.75 4.13 -16.67
CA LEU A 150 -21.17 5.44 -16.45
C LEU A 150 -22.23 6.33 -15.81
N ASP A 151 -22.02 6.68 -14.54
CA ASP A 151 -22.97 7.42 -13.74
C ASP A 151 -22.41 8.81 -13.39
N ASN A 152 -23.26 9.83 -13.39
CA ASN A 152 -22.86 11.15 -12.90
C ASN A 152 -22.85 11.15 -11.36
N MET A 153 -21.77 11.66 -10.77
CA MET A 153 -21.68 11.86 -9.33
C MET A 153 -22.01 13.32 -9.01
N THR A 154 -23.12 13.54 -8.31
CA THR A 154 -23.44 14.83 -7.71
C THR A 154 -22.52 15.10 -6.51
N ALA A 155 -22.09 16.34 -6.33
CA ALA A 155 -21.34 16.73 -5.14
C ALA A 155 -22.18 16.45 -3.88
N GLY A 156 -21.65 15.64 -2.96
CA GLY A 156 -22.31 15.28 -1.71
C GLY A 156 -21.35 14.59 -0.76
N GLY A 157 -21.17 15.16 0.44
CA GLY A 157 -20.21 14.65 1.44
C GLY A 157 -18.75 14.89 1.04
N SER A 158 -17.89 13.88 1.23
CA SER A 158 -16.45 13.90 0.98
C SER A 158 -16.03 13.58 -0.47
N HIS A 159 -16.99 13.43 -1.41
CA HIS A 159 -16.70 13.13 -2.81
C HIS A 159 -16.86 14.38 -3.69
N PRO A 160 -15.87 14.69 -4.56
CA PRO A 160 -16.02 15.75 -5.54
C PRO A 160 -17.07 15.38 -6.59
N GLN A 161 -17.65 16.39 -7.24
CA GLN A 161 -18.45 16.20 -8.45
C GLN A 161 -17.60 15.50 -9.51
N GLY A 162 -18.19 14.56 -10.24
CA GLY A 162 -17.44 13.81 -11.25
C GLY A 162 -18.28 12.73 -11.93
N ARG A 163 -17.61 11.71 -12.45
CA ARG A 163 -18.25 10.53 -13.04
C ARG A 163 -17.79 9.27 -12.32
N ARG A 164 -18.66 8.28 -12.22
CA ARG A 164 -18.35 6.93 -11.74
C ARG A 164 -18.44 5.95 -12.89
N LEU A 165 -17.35 5.22 -13.12
CA LEU A 165 -17.23 4.16 -14.10
C LEU A 165 -17.25 2.81 -13.39
N THR A 166 -18.32 2.04 -13.60
CA THR A 166 -18.40 0.66 -13.09
C THR A 166 -17.82 -0.30 -14.12
N VAL A 167 -16.86 -1.12 -13.71
CA VAL A 167 -16.14 -2.03 -14.61
C VAL A 167 -16.31 -3.51 -14.25
N ALA A 168 -16.29 -4.37 -15.27
CA ALA A 168 -16.19 -5.81 -15.12
C ALA A 168 -14.75 -6.18 -14.69
N ALA A 169 -14.51 -6.14 -13.38
CA ALA A 169 -13.21 -6.34 -12.75
C ALA A 169 -12.97 -7.81 -12.32
N PRO A 170 -11.72 -8.26 -12.13
CA PRO A 170 -10.48 -7.47 -12.22
C PRO A 170 -10.03 -7.23 -13.67
N LEU A 171 -9.34 -6.11 -13.89
CA LEU A 171 -8.79 -5.66 -15.17
C LEU A 171 -7.29 -5.92 -15.22
N ALA A 172 -6.82 -6.54 -16.30
CA ALA A 172 -5.40 -6.56 -16.62
C ALA A 172 -4.94 -5.16 -17.06
N ASP A 173 -3.64 -4.96 -17.05
CA ASP A 173 -2.99 -3.69 -17.38
C ASP A 173 -3.36 -3.13 -18.77
N TRP A 174 -3.44 -3.97 -19.80
CA TRP A 174 -3.88 -3.55 -21.14
C TRP A 174 -5.38 -3.23 -21.18
N GLU A 175 -6.21 -3.93 -20.41
CA GLU A 175 -7.66 -3.67 -20.30
C GLU A 175 -7.92 -2.35 -19.59
N LEU A 176 -7.18 -2.07 -18.51
CA LEU A 176 -7.27 -0.80 -17.81
C LEU A 176 -6.96 0.36 -18.76
N ARG A 177 -5.91 0.24 -19.59
CA ARG A 177 -5.58 1.27 -20.59
C ARG A 177 -6.70 1.45 -21.61
N ALA A 178 -7.27 0.35 -22.11
CA ALA A 178 -8.37 0.40 -23.07
C ALA A 178 -9.63 1.07 -22.47
N VAL A 179 -10.00 0.69 -21.25
CA VAL A 179 -11.14 1.25 -20.51
C VAL A 179 -10.96 2.74 -20.22
N LEU A 180 -9.74 3.18 -19.95
CA LEU A 180 -9.44 4.57 -19.60
C LEU A 180 -9.08 5.46 -20.81
N ALA A 181 -8.84 4.90 -21.98
CA ALA A 181 -8.49 5.66 -23.19
C ALA A 181 -9.52 6.78 -23.53
N PRO A 182 -10.85 6.56 -23.41
CA PRO A 182 -11.84 7.61 -23.64
C PRO A 182 -11.82 8.76 -22.60
N TYR A 183 -11.07 8.59 -21.50
CA TYR A 183 -11.00 9.51 -20.37
C TYR A 183 -9.58 10.07 -20.17
N ALA A 184 -8.78 10.15 -21.24
CA ALA A 184 -7.39 10.60 -21.18
C ALA A 184 -7.25 12.04 -20.66
N ASP A 185 -8.26 12.88 -20.88
CA ASP A 185 -8.35 14.27 -20.46
C ASP A 185 -8.68 14.46 -18.97
N VAL A 186 -9.22 13.42 -18.32
CA VAL A 186 -9.54 13.45 -16.89
C VAL A 186 -8.27 13.67 -16.07
N ARG A 187 -8.30 14.59 -15.10
CA ARG A 187 -7.13 14.93 -14.27
C ARG A 187 -6.95 14.00 -13.08
N ILE A 188 -8.04 13.62 -12.41
CA ILE A 188 -8.03 12.71 -11.25
C ILE A 188 -8.77 11.42 -11.58
N ILE A 189 -8.09 10.29 -11.41
CA ILE A 189 -8.70 8.96 -11.46
C ILE A 189 -8.59 8.34 -10.09
N HIS A 190 -9.72 8.03 -9.47
CA HIS A 190 -9.79 7.47 -8.13
C HIS A 190 -10.20 5.99 -8.18
N PHE A 191 -9.42 5.14 -7.51
CA PHE A 191 -9.71 3.72 -7.35
C PHE A 191 -9.97 3.44 -5.87
N PRO A 192 -11.23 3.38 -5.42
CA PRO A 192 -11.53 3.10 -4.02
C PRO A 192 -11.19 1.65 -3.62
N GLN A 193 -11.16 0.71 -4.58
CA GLN A 193 -10.85 -0.69 -4.34
C GLN A 193 -9.83 -1.24 -5.36
N PRO A 194 -8.59 -0.71 -5.37
CA PRO A 194 -7.66 -0.96 -6.46
C PRO A 194 -7.26 -2.44 -6.57
N GLY A 195 -7.19 -3.17 -5.45
CA GLY A 195 -6.92 -4.63 -5.46
C GLY A 195 -8.08 -5.50 -5.94
N ARG A 196 -9.32 -4.98 -5.99
CA ARG A 196 -10.45 -5.65 -6.66
C ARG A 196 -10.58 -5.21 -8.12
N THR A 197 -10.19 -3.97 -8.43
CA THR A 197 -10.26 -3.42 -9.78
C THR A 197 -9.19 -4.00 -10.71
N LEU A 198 -7.99 -4.30 -10.20
CA LEU A 198 -6.83 -4.70 -11.01
C LEU A 198 -6.41 -6.14 -10.75
N SER A 199 -6.12 -6.89 -11.82
CA SER A 199 -5.44 -8.20 -11.73
C SER A 199 -3.92 -8.08 -11.85
N GLY A 200 -3.41 -6.90 -12.23
CA GLY A 200 -1.98 -6.64 -12.42
C GLY A 200 -1.58 -6.67 -13.89
N PHE A 201 -0.35 -7.09 -14.16
CA PHE A 201 0.25 -7.08 -15.50
C PHE A 201 0.00 -8.40 -16.23
N ALA A 202 -0.46 -8.34 -17.48
CA ALA A 202 -0.71 -9.54 -18.27
C ALA A 202 0.57 -10.32 -18.61
N LYS A 203 1.69 -9.62 -18.84
CA LYS A 203 2.99 -10.26 -19.02
C LYS A 203 3.65 -10.60 -17.69
N ARG A 204 4.07 -11.85 -17.56
CA ARG A 204 4.69 -12.39 -16.35
C ARG A 204 5.98 -11.66 -16.00
N GLU A 205 6.81 -11.39 -17.00
CA GLU A 205 8.11 -10.73 -16.85
C GLU A 205 7.95 -9.34 -16.24
N THR A 206 6.98 -8.57 -16.75
CA THR A 206 6.63 -7.25 -16.24
C THR A 206 6.08 -7.33 -14.82
N ALA A 207 5.23 -8.32 -14.52
CA ALA A 207 4.70 -8.52 -13.17
C ALA A 207 5.80 -8.84 -12.15
N VAL A 208 6.75 -9.71 -12.49
CA VAL A 208 7.90 -10.07 -11.62
C VAL A 208 8.82 -8.87 -11.42
N GLN A 209 9.11 -8.12 -12.49
CA GLN A 209 9.94 -6.93 -12.40
C GLN A 209 9.28 -5.83 -11.54
N TYR A 210 7.96 -5.69 -11.66
CA TYR A 210 7.18 -4.79 -10.84
C TYR A 210 7.22 -5.16 -9.36
N ASP A 211 7.03 -6.45 -9.04
CA ASP A 211 7.12 -6.97 -7.66
C ASP A 211 8.47 -6.65 -7.02
N GLU A 212 9.56 -6.91 -7.74
CA GLU A 212 10.91 -6.63 -7.27
C GLU A 212 11.10 -5.12 -7.03
N GLU A 213 10.68 -4.29 -7.99
CA GLU A 213 10.85 -2.85 -7.89
C GLU A 213 10.02 -2.28 -6.74
N ILE A 214 8.73 -2.58 -6.63
CA ILE A 214 7.89 -1.99 -5.58
C ILE A 214 8.37 -2.40 -4.18
N GLN A 215 8.84 -3.63 -4.01
CA GLN A 215 9.37 -4.10 -2.74
C GLN A 215 10.66 -3.37 -2.32
N LYS A 216 11.48 -2.89 -3.27
CA LYS A 216 12.64 -2.04 -2.97
C LYS A 216 12.27 -0.66 -2.41
N ARG A 217 10.99 -0.24 -2.49
CA ARG A 217 10.49 1.07 -2.04
C ARG A 217 9.90 1.02 -0.64
N VAL A 218 9.63 -0.16 -0.08
CA VAL A 218 9.22 -0.28 1.32
C VAL A 218 10.42 -0.30 2.27
N THR A 219 10.19 0.13 3.50
CA THR A 219 11.21 0.20 4.54
C THR A 219 11.16 -1.03 5.44
N TYR A 220 12.10 -1.11 6.39
CA TYR A 220 12.04 -2.08 7.48
C TYR A 220 11.39 -1.45 8.69
N TRP A 221 10.75 -2.28 9.51
CA TRP A 221 10.43 -1.95 10.88
C TRP A 221 11.62 -2.33 11.77
N CYS A 222 12.09 -1.35 12.54
CA CYS A 222 13.17 -1.46 13.51
C CYS A 222 12.59 -1.11 14.90
N CYS A 223 13.12 -1.64 15.99
CA CYS A 223 13.92 -2.86 16.11
C CYS A 223 13.38 -3.63 17.33
N ARG A 224 13.64 -4.92 17.37
CA ARG A 224 13.33 -5.74 18.55
C ARG A 224 14.44 -5.66 19.58
N THR A 225 14.11 -5.84 20.85
CA THR A 225 15.12 -5.82 21.92
C THR A 225 15.94 -7.12 21.92
N PRO A 226 17.26 -7.09 22.26
CA PRO A 226 18.06 -8.31 22.32
C PRO A 226 17.52 -9.42 23.23
N PRO A 227 16.96 -9.12 24.43
CA PRO A 227 16.33 -10.13 25.25
C PRO A 227 15.14 -10.82 24.56
N GLU A 228 14.24 -10.08 23.93
CA GLU A 228 13.09 -10.65 23.20
C GLU A 228 13.54 -11.43 21.96
N MET A 229 14.55 -10.92 21.23
CA MET A 229 15.14 -11.63 20.10
C MET A 229 15.69 -13.00 20.51
N LYS A 230 16.43 -13.05 21.62
CA LYS A 230 16.98 -14.30 22.15
C LYS A 230 15.88 -15.22 22.68
N ALA A 231 14.93 -14.66 23.43
CA ALA A 231 13.83 -15.41 24.04
C ALA A 231 12.94 -16.10 23.01
N TRP A 232 12.71 -15.45 21.87
CA TRP A 232 11.73 -15.89 20.86
C TRP A 232 12.35 -16.22 19.51
N ASN A 233 13.68 -16.31 19.43
CA ASN A 233 14.42 -16.58 18.20
C ASN A 233 14.01 -15.66 17.04
N LEU A 234 13.93 -14.36 17.30
CA LEU A 234 13.47 -13.34 16.33
C LEU A 234 14.65 -12.62 15.69
N SER A 235 14.46 -12.19 14.44
CA SER A 235 15.38 -11.25 13.78
C SER A 235 15.22 -9.83 14.33
N GLU A 236 16.30 -9.04 14.22
CA GLU A 236 16.39 -7.64 14.66
C GLU A 236 15.35 -6.74 14.00
N ALA A 237 15.20 -6.88 12.69
CA ALA A 237 14.29 -6.07 11.88
C ALA A 237 13.23 -6.95 11.20
N LEU A 238 12.11 -6.30 10.85
CA LEU A 238 11.07 -6.88 10.00
C LEU A 238 11.02 -6.12 8.68
N GLN A 239 11.14 -6.82 7.55
CA GLN A 239 10.91 -6.21 6.25
C GLN A 239 9.40 -6.03 6.05
N LEU A 240 8.94 -4.78 5.89
CA LEU A 240 7.56 -4.52 5.47
C LEU A 240 7.33 -5.07 4.06
N VAL A 241 6.10 -5.42 3.74
CA VAL A 241 5.72 -6.12 2.50
C VAL A 241 4.70 -5.30 1.73
N ALA A 242 5.03 -4.92 0.50
CA ALA A 242 4.07 -4.33 -0.43
C ALA A 242 3.30 -5.38 -1.24
N LEU A 243 3.90 -6.56 -1.45
CA LEU A 243 3.29 -7.58 -2.31
C LEU A 243 2.02 -8.16 -1.67
N PRO A 244 0.94 -8.36 -2.44
CA PRO A 244 -0.22 -9.09 -1.95
C PRO A 244 0.15 -10.57 -1.67
N PRO A 245 -0.63 -11.28 -0.82
CA PRO A 245 -0.27 -12.61 -0.33
C PRO A 245 0.01 -13.66 -1.41
N ASP A 246 -0.77 -13.65 -2.49
CA ASP A 246 -0.62 -14.53 -3.66
C ASP A 246 0.70 -14.33 -4.41
N ARG A 247 1.41 -13.23 -4.15
CA ARG A 247 2.71 -12.89 -4.78
C ARG A 247 3.90 -13.03 -3.84
N HIS A 248 3.71 -13.49 -2.60
CA HIS A 248 4.80 -13.62 -1.62
C HIS A 248 5.97 -14.50 -2.09
N GLN A 249 5.73 -15.45 -3.00
CA GLN A 249 6.78 -16.27 -3.61
C GLN A 249 7.85 -15.47 -4.38
N HIS A 250 7.56 -14.22 -4.76
CA HIS A 250 8.50 -13.31 -5.42
C HIS A 250 9.20 -12.34 -4.47
N LEU A 251 9.01 -12.49 -3.16
CA LEU A 251 9.70 -11.63 -2.20
C LEU A 251 11.22 -11.84 -2.29
N PRO A 252 12.01 -10.75 -2.30
CA PRO A 252 13.45 -10.87 -2.38
C PRO A 252 14.00 -11.54 -1.13
N LYS A 253 15.10 -12.26 -1.28
CA LYS A 253 15.89 -12.73 -0.14
C LYS A 253 16.41 -11.51 0.63
N ILE A 254 16.31 -11.57 1.95
CA ILE A 254 16.78 -10.53 2.86
C ILE A 254 17.94 -11.05 3.70
N GLY A 255 18.74 -10.12 4.23
CA GLY A 255 19.91 -10.47 5.04
C GLY A 255 19.53 -11.14 6.37
N PRO A 256 20.50 -11.77 7.05
CA PRO A 256 20.25 -12.62 8.23
C PRO A 256 19.68 -11.86 9.45
N ARG A 257 19.75 -10.53 9.46
CA ARG A 257 19.22 -9.67 10.54
C ARG A 257 17.76 -9.26 10.32
N ALA A 258 17.14 -9.65 9.21
CA ALA A 258 15.77 -9.32 8.90
C ALA A 258 14.95 -10.57 8.57
N SER A 259 13.66 -10.52 8.88
CA SER A 259 12.69 -11.55 8.47
C SER A 259 11.41 -10.88 7.94
N TYR A 260 10.58 -11.66 7.25
CA TYR A 260 9.22 -11.24 6.94
C TYR A 260 8.27 -11.73 8.04
N MET A 261 7.29 -10.89 8.41
CA MET A 261 6.34 -11.22 9.47
C MET A 261 5.60 -12.55 9.24
N HIS A 262 5.18 -12.84 8.01
CA HIS A 262 4.44 -14.06 7.68
C HIS A 262 5.29 -15.34 7.76
N GLN A 263 6.62 -15.22 7.88
CA GLN A 263 7.53 -16.36 8.07
C GLN A 263 7.78 -16.65 9.56
N GLN A 264 7.30 -15.79 10.45
CA GLN A 264 7.46 -15.96 11.89
C GLN A 264 6.32 -16.80 12.46
N PRO A 265 6.57 -17.60 13.50
CA PRO A 265 5.52 -18.37 14.15
C PRO A 265 4.44 -17.46 14.76
N PRO A 266 3.19 -17.94 14.91
CA PRO A 266 2.16 -17.23 15.67
C PRO A 266 2.61 -16.93 17.11
N MET A 267 2.10 -15.83 17.70
CA MET A 267 2.42 -15.46 19.10
C MET A 267 2.12 -16.58 20.10
N ALA A 268 1.02 -17.32 19.90
CA ALA A 268 0.62 -18.42 20.78
C ALA A 268 1.65 -19.56 20.85
N GLN A 269 2.56 -19.63 19.88
CA GLN A 269 3.64 -20.63 19.83
C GLN A 269 4.97 -20.10 20.37
N LEU A 270 5.04 -18.80 20.71
CA LEU A 270 6.22 -18.21 21.35
C LEU A 270 6.14 -18.46 22.86
N VAL A 271 6.89 -19.46 23.32
CA VAL A 271 7.04 -19.73 24.75
C VAL A 271 7.93 -18.66 25.36
N ARG A 272 7.42 -17.87 26.32
CA ARG A 272 8.32 -17.06 27.17
C ARG A 272 9.27 -18.03 27.87
N PRO A 273 10.59 -17.89 27.73
CA PRO A 273 11.51 -18.67 28.54
C PRO A 273 11.19 -18.42 30.00
N LYS A 274 11.14 -19.48 30.80
CA LYS A 274 11.09 -19.32 32.26
C LYS A 274 12.33 -18.55 32.68
N SER A 275 12.12 -17.43 33.36
CA SER A 275 13.16 -16.59 33.98
C SER A 275 13.93 -17.39 35.02
#